data_AF-A0A6G6AT96-F1
#
_entry.id   AF-A0A6G6AT96-F1
#
_cell.length_a   1.000
_cell.length_b   1.000
_cell.length_c   1.000
_cell.angle_alpha   90.00
_cell.angle_beta   90.00
_cell.angle_gamma   90.00
#
_symmetry.space_group_name_H-M   'P 1'
#
loop_
_entity.id
_entity.type
_entity.pdbx_description
1 polymer ?
#
loop_
_entity_poly.entity_id
_entity_poly.type
_entity_poly.pdbx_seq_one_letter_code
_entity_poly.pdbx_strand_id
1 'polypeptide(L)'
;MSQYDKDIAQSLATKSQDFVMRFDNQAMNNRAEAGDYLRKLITYNRSDTKEVRTLANFRGFDLKMTTRGPSEPLPETVSLMIVGDNQYTVALDLKSDVGTIQRISNAIDHIIDDQEKTQELVKDLKDKLQVAKVEVEKIFPKEEDYQLVMAKYDVLAPLVEKEAEIEEIDAALAKFSEDITPQMKQQVVLEI
;
A
#
# COMPACT_ATOMS: atom_id res chain seq x y z
N MET A 1 -14.48 8.08 20.07
CA MET A 1 -13.34 8.84 19.52
C MET A 1 -12.37 7.81 18.98
N SER A 2 -12.03 7.87 17.69
CA SER A 2 -11.03 6.98 17.10
C SER A 2 -9.68 7.19 17.80
N GLN A 3 -8.81 6.17 17.83
CA GLN A 3 -7.42 6.32 18.33
C GLN A 3 -6.72 7.49 17.61
N TYR A 4 -7.00 7.64 16.32
CA TYR A 4 -6.48 8.70 15.48
C TYR A 4 -6.92 10.11 15.92
N ASP A 5 -8.19 10.28 16.29
CA ASP A 5 -8.75 11.58 16.69
C ASP A 5 -8.10 12.10 17.98
N LYS A 6 -7.75 11.18 18.89
CA LYS A 6 -7.06 11.53 20.14
C LYS A 6 -5.64 12.01 19.88
N ASP A 7 -4.90 11.33 19.00
CA ASP A 7 -3.56 11.73 18.61
C ASP A 7 -3.56 13.09 17.91
N ILE A 8 -4.54 13.37 17.04
CA ILE A 8 -4.71 14.70 16.44
C ILE A 8 -4.97 15.75 17.53
N ALA A 9 -5.90 15.49 18.45
CA ALA A 9 -6.20 16.42 19.53
C ALA A 9 -4.95 16.69 20.39
N GLN A 10 -4.17 15.65 20.70
CA GLN A 10 -2.91 15.75 21.43
C GLN A 10 -1.84 16.55 20.66
N SER A 11 -1.69 16.31 19.36
CA SER A 11 -0.79 17.05 18.48
C SER A 11 -1.17 18.54 18.46
N LEU A 12 -2.44 18.87 18.22
CA LEU A 12 -2.92 20.26 18.17
C LEU A 12 -2.78 20.97 19.53
N ALA A 13 -3.14 20.31 20.63
CA ALA A 13 -3.07 20.87 21.97
C ALA A 13 -1.65 21.20 22.44
N THR A 14 -0.65 20.51 21.88
CA THR A 14 0.76 20.67 22.25
C THR A 14 1.58 21.49 21.27
N LYS A 15 1.01 21.87 20.11
CA LYS A 15 1.74 22.56 19.03
C LYS A 15 2.30 23.94 19.41
N SER A 16 1.54 24.68 20.21
CA SER A 16 1.90 26.03 20.68
C SER A 16 2.60 26.04 22.04
N GLN A 17 2.84 24.87 22.64
CA GLN A 17 3.52 24.79 23.92
C GLN A 17 5.02 25.01 23.78
N ASP A 18 5.65 25.50 24.85
CA ASP A 18 7.10 25.59 24.92
C ASP A 18 7.75 24.22 24.73
N PHE A 19 8.92 24.22 24.10
CA PHE A 19 9.64 22.98 23.85
C PHE A 19 10.05 22.33 25.17
N VAL A 20 9.56 21.11 25.40
CA VAL A 20 9.99 20.23 26.49
C VAL A 20 10.04 18.80 25.98
N MET A 21 11.20 18.17 26.06
CA MET A 21 11.38 16.74 25.83
C MET A 21 11.74 16.07 27.15
N ARG A 22 11.04 14.97 27.48
CA ARG A 22 11.22 14.24 28.72
C ARG A 22 11.95 12.94 28.44
N PHE A 23 12.97 12.67 29.24
CA PHE A 23 13.69 11.40 29.30
C PHE A 23 13.47 10.81 30.68
N ASP A 24 13.74 9.52 30.88
CA ASP A 24 13.45 8.80 32.14
C ASP A 24 13.93 9.55 33.40
N ASN A 25 15.08 10.23 33.31
CA ASN A 25 15.73 10.87 34.46
C ASN A 25 15.70 12.41 34.44
N GLN A 26 15.22 13.05 33.37
CA GLN A 26 15.28 14.51 33.23
C GLN A 26 14.35 15.06 32.15
N ALA A 27 13.99 16.33 32.28
CA ALA A 27 13.30 17.09 31.23
C ALA A 27 14.25 18.16 30.67
N MET A 28 14.29 18.28 29.35
CA MET A 28 15.12 19.25 28.63
C MET A 28 14.23 20.23 27.86
N ASN A 29 14.54 21.52 27.99
CA ASN A 29 13.84 22.61 27.30
C ASN A 29 14.69 23.28 26.20
N ASN A 30 15.90 22.78 25.96
CA ASN A 30 16.76 23.19 24.85
C ASN A 30 16.73 22.10 23.75
N ARG A 31 16.37 22.50 22.52
CA ARG A 31 16.29 21.58 21.37
C ARG A 31 17.62 20.94 21.02
N ALA A 32 18.73 21.67 21.13
CA ALA A 32 20.04 21.15 20.78
C ALA A 32 20.50 20.10 21.78
N GLU A 33 20.31 20.36 23.08
CA GLU A 33 20.65 19.42 24.16
C GLU A 33 19.79 18.16 24.11
N ALA A 34 18.48 18.33 23.92
CA ALA A 34 17.55 17.20 23.77
C ALA A 34 17.89 16.36 22.54
N GLY A 35 18.24 16.99 21.41
CA GLY A 35 18.67 16.29 20.20
C GLY A 35 19.95 15.49 20.38
N ASP A 36 20.98 16.09 21.01
CA ASP A 36 22.23 15.40 21.31
C ASP A 36 22.01 14.22 22.27
N TYR A 37 21.19 14.41 23.30
CA TYR A 37 20.88 13.36 24.25
C TYR A 37 20.10 12.20 23.60
N LEU A 38 19.09 12.53 22.77
CA LEU A 38 18.35 11.52 22.00
C LEU A 38 19.27 10.76 21.03
N ARG A 39 20.20 11.45 20.35
CA ARG A 39 21.20 10.82 19.47
C ARG A 39 22.07 9.83 20.25
N LYS A 40 22.51 10.18 21.46
CA LYS A 40 23.26 9.27 22.34
C LYS A 40 22.42 8.03 22.68
N LEU A 41 21.17 8.22 23.11
CA LEU A 41 20.27 7.09 23.39
C LEU A 41 20.10 6.18 22.17
N ILE A 42 19.88 6.74 20.98
CA ILE A 42 19.79 5.95 19.73
C ILE A 42 21.10 5.22 19.39
N THR A 43 22.25 5.84 19.65
CA THR A 43 23.57 5.25 19.37
C THR A 43 23.85 4.06 20.29
N TYR A 44 23.47 4.17 21.56
CA TYR A 44 23.66 3.15 22.58
C TYR A 44 22.47 2.19 22.75
N ASN A 45 21.40 2.33 21.96
CA ASN A 45 20.24 1.43 21.98
C ASN A 45 20.59 0.07 21.36
N ARG A 46 21.41 -0.72 22.07
CA ARG A 46 21.87 -2.05 21.68
C ARG A 46 21.43 -3.09 22.69
N SER A 47 21.12 -4.29 22.21
CA SER A 47 20.74 -5.43 23.05
C SER A 47 21.01 -6.73 22.30
N ASP A 48 21.31 -7.80 23.02
CA ASP A 48 21.45 -9.16 22.44
C ASP A 48 20.11 -9.66 21.89
N THR A 49 19.01 -9.20 22.48
CA THR A 49 17.64 -9.48 22.05
C THR A 49 17.00 -8.25 21.42
N LYS A 50 16.32 -8.44 20.28
CA LYS A 50 15.53 -7.36 19.66
C LYS A 50 14.32 -7.04 20.52
N GLU A 51 14.28 -5.83 21.04
CA GLU A 51 13.21 -5.33 21.91
C GLU A 51 12.92 -3.86 21.59
N VAL A 52 11.68 -3.43 21.80
CA VAL A 52 11.27 -2.04 21.61
C VAL A 52 11.44 -1.29 22.91
N ARG A 53 12.30 -0.27 22.92
CA ARG A 53 12.54 0.57 24.09
C ARG A 53 12.00 1.98 23.88
N THR A 54 11.43 2.55 24.93
CA THR A 54 11.11 3.99 24.97
C THR A 54 12.38 4.77 25.24
N LEU A 55 12.66 5.76 24.40
CA LEU A 55 13.85 6.61 24.52
C LEU A 55 13.49 7.96 25.16
N ALA A 56 12.31 8.50 24.85
CA ALA A 56 11.86 9.79 25.35
C ALA A 56 10.33 9.92 25.23
N ASN A 57 9.77 10.94 25.88
CA ASN A 57 8.42 11.42 25.65
C ASN A 57 8.48 12.87 25.17
N PHE A 58 7.72 13.17 24.11
CA PHE A 58 7.69 14.50 23.51
C PHE A 58 6.27 14.83 23.07
N ARG A 59 5.75 15.98 23.52
CA ARG A 59 4.39 16.44 23.20
C ARG A 59 3.28 15.42 23.53
N GLY A 60 3.53 14.56 24.51
CA GLY A 60 2.62 13.49 24.92
C GLY A 60 2.72 12.20 24.11
N PHE A 61 3.67 12.12 23.17
CA PHE A 61 3.97 10.90 22.42
C PHE A 61 5.24 10.23 22.95
N ASP A 62 5.21 8.91 23.04
CA ASP A 62 6.39 8.12 23.36
C ASP A 62 7.22 7.90 22.10
N LEU A 63 8.51 8.24 22.18
CA LEU A 63 9.49 8.00 21.14
C LEU A 63 10.16 6.66 21.41
N LYS A 64 9.85 5.64 20.61
CA LYS A 64 10.33 4.27 20.79
C LYS A 64 11.19 3.80 19.63
N MET A 65 12.13 2.91 19.91
CA MET A 65 12.99 2.32 18.88
C MET A 65 13.34 0.88 19.23
N THR A 66 13.39 0.02 18.22
CA THR A 66 13.92 -1.34 18.35
C THR A 66 15.43 -1.31 18.58
N THR A 67 15.91 -2.10 19.54
CA THR A 67 17.33 -2.27 19.80
C THR A 67 18.07 -2.83 18.59
N ARG A 68 19.30 -2.33 18.37
CA ARG A 68 20.23 -2.89 17.40
C ARG A 68 21.05 -4.02 18.00
N GLY A 69 21.58 -4.89 17.13
CA GLY A 69 22.52 -5.92 17.57
C GLY A 69 23.79 -5.31 18.18
N PRO A 70 24.51 -6.01 19.09
CA PRO A 70 25.68 -5.48 19.79
C PRO A 70 26.80 -4.97 18.85
N SER A 71 26.98 -5.64 17.71
CA SER A 71 28.00 -5.34 16.70
C SER A 71 27.45 -4.65 15.46
N GLU A 72 26.16 -4.30 15.44
CA GLU A 72 25.54 -3.66 14.29
C GLU A 72 25.92 -2.17 14.22
N PRO A 73 26.45 -1.69 13.08
CA PRO A 73 26.76 -0.28 12.92
C PRO A 73 25.49 0.57 12.94
N LEU A 74 25.63 1.85 13.35
CA LEU A 74 24.54 2.81 13.24
C LEU A 74 24.29 3.10 11.74
N PRO A 75 23.09 2.84 11.19
CA PRO A 75 22.77 3.21 9.81
C PRO A 75 22.75 4.74 9.65
N GLU A 76 22.92 5.21 8.41
CA GLU A 76 22.83 6.65 8.09
C GLU A 76 21.45 7.22 8.43
N THR A 77 20.40 6.42 8.25
CA THR A 77 19.04 6.75 8.65
C THR A 77 18.49 5.71 9.62
N VAL A 78 17.94 6.19 10.74
CA VAL A 78 17.29 5.36 11.76
C VAL A 78 15.78 5.53 11.70
N SER A 79 15.06 4.45 12.01
CA SER A 79 13.60 4.46 12.13
C SER A 79 13.20 4.67 13.59
N LEU A 80 12.46 5.75 13.86
CA LEU A 80 11.90 6.07 15.17
C LEU A 80 10.37 5.91 15.13
N MET A 81 9.82 5.22 16.11
CA MET A 81 8.39 5.09 16.30
C MET A 81 7.89 6.19 17.24
N ILE A 82 6.87 6.93 16.81
CA ILE A 82 6.13 7.91 17.60
C ILE A 82 4.83 7.22 18.01
N VAL A 83 4.65 6.98 19.30
CA VAL A 83 3.56 6.16 19.84
C VAL A 83 2.66 7.01 20.73
N GLY A 84 1.41 7.17 20.30
CA GLY A 84 0.30 7.71 21.08
C GLY A 84 -0.77 6.64 21.30
N ASP A 85 -2.03 6.95 20.98
CA ASP A 85 -3.09 5.96 20.82
C ASP A 85 -2.90 5.15 19.52
N ASN A 86 -2.22 5.71 18.51
CA ASN A 86 -1.75 5.04 17.29
C ASN A 86 -0.21 5.09 17.19
N GLN A 87 0.36 4.46 16.16
CA GLN A 87 1.81 4.41 15.94
C GLN A 87 2.19 5.00 14.57
N TYR A 88 3.17 5.91 14.58
CA TYR A 88 3.72 6.56 13.40
C TYR A 88 5.22 6.28 13.33
N THR A 89 5.78 6.19 12.13
CA THR A 89 7.21 5.93 11.95
C THR A 89 7.87 7.05 11.19
N VAL A 90 9.01 7.55 11.68
CA VAL A 90 9.79 8.60 11.04
C VAL A 90 11.25 8.18 10.85
N ALA A 91 11.81 8.46 9.68
CA ALA A 91 13.22 8.27 9.39
C ALA A 91 14.04 9.50 9.81
N LEU A 92 15.14 9.29 10.54
CA LEU A 92 16.01 10.35 11.05
C LEU A 92 17.46 10.13 10.60
N ASP A 93 18.14 11.17 10.11
CA ASP A 93 19.55 11.06 9.67
C ASP A 93 20.60 11.40 10.76
N LEU A 94 20.16 11.87 11.94
CA LEU A 94 20.97 12.24 13.10
C LEU A 94 22.15 13.22 12.84
N LYS A 95 22.22 13.86 11.66
CA LYS A 95 23.30 14.79 11.27
C LYS A 95 23.23 16.11 12.04
N SER A 96 22.03 16.53 12.42
CA SER A 96 21.76 17.75 13.16
C SER A 96 20.86 17.44 14.36
N ASP A 97 21.27 17.89 15.54
CA ASP A 97 20.51 17.70 16.79
C ASP A 97 19.17 18.44 16.70
N VAL A 98 19.20 19.73 16.36
CA VAL A 98 17.99 20.54 16.18
C VAL A 98 17.15 20.03 15.00
N GLY A 99 17.79 19.66 13.88
CA GLY A 99 17.09 19.12 12.71
C GLY A 99 16.37 17.79 12.99
N THR A 100 16.92 16.96 13.87
CA THR A 100 16.29 15.72 14.32
C THR A 100 15.03 16.01 15.12
N ILE A 101 15.10 16.92 16.08
CA ILE A 101 13.93 17.38 16.85
C ILE A 101 12.87 17.98 15.92
N GLN A 102 13.27 18.80 14.94
CA GLN A 102 12.35 19.41 13.99
C GLN A 102 11.61 18.35 13.16
N ARG A 103 12.30 17.31 12.69
CA ARG A 103 11.66 16.21 11.95
C ARG A 103 10.64 15.45 12.78
N ILE A 104 10.95 15.20 14.06
CA ILE A 104 9.99 14.56 14.98
C ILE A 104 8.78 15.46 15.19
N SER A 105 8.98 16.78 15.37
CA SER A 105 7.86 17.72 15.48
C SER A 105 7.01 17.74 14.22
N ASN A 106 7.63 17.79 13.04
CA ASN A 106 6.91 17.78 11.76
C ASN A 106 6.08 16.50 11.60
N ALA A 107 6.63 15.34 11.97
CA ALA A 107 5.88 14.08 11.93
C ALA A 107 4.64 14.11 12.84
N ILE A 108 4.74 14.71 14.03
CA ILE A 108 3.59 14.90 14.93
C ILE A 108 2.59 15.91 14.37
N ASP A 109 3.07 17.00 13.77
CA ASP A 109 2.23 18.07 13.23
C ASP A 109 1.45 17.62 11.98
N HIS A 110 2.01 16.70 11.19
CA HIS A 110 1.39 16.17 9.97
C HIS A 110 0.46 14.96 10.20
N ILE A 111 0.25 14.51 11.46
CA ILE A 111 -0.70 13.42 11.75
C ILE A 111 -2.09 13.72 11.15
N ILE A 112 -2.57 14.97 11.23
CA ILE A 112 -3.86 15.34 10.62
C ILE A 112 -3.82 15.26 9.08
N ASP A 113 -2.79 15.83 8.46
CA ASP A 113 -2.63 15.86 7.00
C ASP A 113 -2.52 14.44 6.42
N ASP A 114 -1.82 13.55 7.12
CA ASP A 114 -1.67 12.15 6.74
C ASP A 114 -2.99 11.39 6.85
N GLN A 115 -3.88 11.79 7.77
CA GLN A 115 -5.23 11.23 7.87
C GLN A 115 -6.04 11.55 6.63
N GLU A 116 -6.07 12.83 6.27
CA GLU A 116 -6.87 13.35 5.17
C GLU A 116 -6.44 12.71 3.85
N LYS A 117 -5.13 12.66 3.59
CA LYS A 117 -4.56 11.97 2.42
C LYS A 117 -4.87 10.49 2.39
N THR A 118 -4.79 9.81 3.54
CA THR A 118 -5.10 8.37 3.61
C THR A 118 -6.58 8.11 3.37
N GLN A 119 -7.47 8.96 3.89
CA GLN A 119 -8.91 8.86 3.65
C GLN A 119 -9.26 9.13 2.18
N GLU A 120 -8.62 10.12 1.55
CA GLU A 120 -8.76 10.41 0.13
C GLU A 120 -8.31 9.22 -0.72
N LEU A 121 -7.13 8.65 -0.43
CA LEU A 121 -6.64 7.46 -1.13
C LEU A 121 -7.57 6.25 -0.98
N VAL A 122 -8.12 6.02 0.22
CA VAL A 122 -9.08 4.93 0.46
C VAL A 122 -10.35 5.13 -0.35
N LYS A 123 -10.82 6.37 -0.47
CA LYS A 123 -11.98 6.70 -1.31
C LYS A 123 -11.67 6.42 -2.78
N ASP A 124 -10.56 6.92 -3.29
CA ASP A 124 -10.12 6.71 -4.68
C ASP A 124 -9.95 5.22 -5.02
N LEU A 125 -9.38 4.43 -4.10
CA LEU A 125 -9.22 2.99 -4.29
C LEU A 125 -10.56 2.26 -4.28
N LYS A 126 -11.52 2.68 -3.45
CA LYS A 126 -12.88 2.11 -3.46
C LYS A 126 -13.59 2.41 -4.78
N ASP A 127 -13.48 3.63 -5.28
CA ASP A 127 -14.08 4.04 -6.55
C ASP A 127 -13.47 3.24 -7.72
N LYS A 128 -12.13 3.12 -7.76
CA LYS A 128 -11.42 2.28 -8.75
C LYS A 128 -11.81 0.81 -8.65
N LEU A 129 -11.95 0.27 -7.44
CA LEU A 129 -12.39 -1.11 -7.22
C LEU A 129 -13.81 -1.33 -7.73
N GLN A 130 -14.73 -0.38 -7.51
CA GLN A 130 -16.09 -0.46 -8.01
C GLN A 130 -16.12 -0.48 -9.55
N VAL A 131 -15.35 0.40 -10.20
CA VAL A 131 -15.23 0.41 -11.66
C VAL A 131 -14.62 -0.89 -12.17
N ALA A 132 -13.54 -1.37 -11.55
CA ALA A 132 -12.89 -2.62 -11.95
C ALA A 132 -13.81 -3.83 -11.81
N LYS A 133 -14.64 -3.90 -10.76
CA LYS A 133 -15.65 -4.96 -10.62
C LYS A 133 -16.66 -4.94 -11.75
N VAL A 134 -17.18 -3.76 -12.11
CA VAL A 134 -18.10 -3.62 -13.24
C VAL A 134 -17.44 -4.04 -14.55
N GLU A 135 -16.17 -3.66 -14.77
CA GLU A 135 -15.43 -4.05 -15.98
C GLU A 135 -15.17 -5.56 -16.04
N VAL A 136 -14.86 -6.21 -14.91
CA VAL A 136 -14.70 -7.68 -14.83
C VAL A 136 -16.02 -8.40 -15.08
N GLU A 137 -17.15 -7.83 -14.64
CA GLU A 137 -18.48 -8.37 -14.91
C GLU A 137 -18.95 -8.14 -16.35
N LYS A 138 -18.29 -7.28 -17.13
CA LYS A 138 -18.58 -7.16 -18.56
C LYS A 138 -18.16 -8.45 -19.26
N ILE A 139 -19.17 -9.20 -19.71
CA ILE A 139 -18.99 -10.28 -20.67
C ILE A 139 -18.34 -9.67 -21.93
N PHE A 140 -17.28 -10.30 -22.44
CA PHE A 140 -16.63 -9.86 -23.66
C PHE A 140 -17.70 -9.79 -24.77
N PRO A 141 -17.92 -8.64 -25.41
CA PRO A 141 -19.05 -8.48 -26.34
C PRO A 141 -19.04 -9.46 -27.52
N LYS A 142 -17.86 -9.99 -27.85
CA LYS A 142 -17.64 -10.98 -28.91
C LYS A 142 -17.32 -12.37 -28.36
N GLU A 143 -17.66 -12.66 -27.10
CA GLU A 143 -17.42 -13.97 -26.50
C GLU A 143 -18.17 -15.06 -27.27
N GLU A 144 -19.44 -14.83 -27.58
CA GLU A 144 -20.24 -15.77 -28.37
C GLU A 144 -19.65 -15.98 -29.78
N ASP A 145 -19.22 -14.91 -30.45
CA ASP A 145 -18.57 -14.99 -31.75
C ASP A 145 -17.22 -15.73 -31.68
N TYR A 146 -16.42 -15.46 -30.66
CA TYR A 146 -15.13 -16.10 -30.43
C TYR A 146 -15.29 -17.60 -30.18
N GLN A 147 -16.24 -17.99 -29.31
CA GLN A 147 -16.55 -19.39 -29.04
C GLN A 147 -17.03 -20.12 -30.30
N LEU A 148 -17.81 -19.46 -31.15
CA LEU A 148 -18.26 -20.02 -32.43
C LEU A 148 -17.08 -20.21 -33.40
N VAL A 149 -16.20 -19.22 -33.53
CA VAL A 149 -15.00 -19.30 -34.39
C VAL A 149 -14.03 -20.37 -33.88
N MET A 150 -13.85 -20.48 -32.56
CA MET A 150 -13.02 -21.53 -31.95
C MET A 150 -13.60 -22.91 -32.21
N ALA A 151 -14.92 -23.10 -32.05
CA ALA A 151 -15.58 -24.37 -32.34
C ALA A 151 -15.49 -24.75 -33.83
N LYS A 152 -15.57 -23.79 -34.75
CA LYS A 152 -15.28 -24.03 -36.19
C LYS A 152 -13.84 -24.45 -36.42
N TYR A 153 -12.91 -23.77 -35.76
CA TYR A 153 -11.49 -24.07 -35.87
C TYR A 153 -11.16 -25.48 -35.35
N ASP A 154 -11.74 -25.90 -34.23
CA ASP A 154 -11.54 -27.23 -33.63
C ASP A 154 -12.06 -28.37 -34.53
N VAL A 155 -13.09 -28.11 -35.34
CA VAL A 155 -13.57 -29.07 -36.36
C VAL A 155 -12.61 -29.15 -37.53
N LEU A 156 -12.05 -28.01 -37.95
CA LEU A 156 -11.19 -27.92 -39.15
C LEU A 156 -9.75 -28.36 -38.90
N ALA A 157 -9.14 -27.97 -37.79
CA ALA A 157 -7.75 -28.25 -37.46
C ALA A 157 -7.37 -29.74 -37.60
N PRO A 158 -8.11 -30.71 -37.02
CA PRO A 158 -7.76 -32.13 -37.16
C PRO A 158 -8.01 -32.69 -38.57
N LEU A 159 -8.83 -32.05 -39.40
CA LEU A 159 -9.05 -32.45 -40.80
C LEU A 159 -7.93 -31.92 -41.70
N VAL A 160 -7.50 -30.68 -41.46
CA VAL A 160 -6.37 -30.06 -42.18
C VAL A 160 -5.05 -30.74 -41.82
N GLU A 161 -4.80 -31.07 -40.55
CA GLU A 161 -3.60 -31.81 -40.12
C GLU A 161 -3.52 -33.23 -40.72
N LYS A 162 -4.66 -33.81 -41.06
CA LYS A 162 -4.74 -35.13 -41.71
C LYS A 162 -4.71 -35.07 -43.23
N GLU A 163 -4.50 -33.89 -43.81
CA GLU A 163 -4.59 -33.64 -45.26
C GLU A 163 -5.89 -34.20 -45.87
N ALA A 164 -7.01 -34.05 -45.15
CA ALA A 164 -8.31 -34.53 -45.63
C ALA A 164 -8.70 -33.86 -46.95
N GLU A 165 -9.36 -34.63 -47.82
CA GLU A 165 -9.90 -34.15 -49.09
C GLU A 165 -10.91 -33.01 -48.87
N ILE A 166 -10.96 -32.05 -49.80
CA ILE A 166 -11.78 -30.82 -49.68
C ILE A 166 -13.26 -31.16 -49.44
N GLU A 167 -13.73 -32.26 -50.03
CA GLU A 167 -15.11 -32.75 -49.90
C GLU A 167 -15.45 -33.23 -48.48
N GLU A 168 -14.49 -33.78 -47.75
CA GLU A 168 -14.66 -34.20 -46.35
C GLU A 168 -14.69 -33.00 -45.40
N ILE A 169 -13.89 -31.96 -45.72
CA ILE A 169 -13.87 -30.69 -45.00
C ILE A 169 -15.21 -29.95 -45.17
N ASP A 170 -15.74 -29.90 -46.39
CA ASP A 170 -17.02 -29.27 -46.70
C ASP A 170 -18.20 -30.00 -46.03
N ALA A 171 -18.17 -31.33 -45.99
CA ALA A 171 -19.19 -32.13 -45.29
C ALA A 171 -19.18 -31.89 -43.78
N ALA A 172 -18.00 -31.78 -43.17
CA ALA A 172 -17.85 -31.50 -41.74
C ALA A 172 -18.34 -30.09 -41.37
N LEU A 173 -18.04 -29.09 -42.21
CA LEU A 173 -18.53 -27.73 -42.07
C LEU A 173 -20.05 -27.62 -42.24
N ALA A 174 -20.61 -28.34 -43.22
CA ALA A 174 -22.06 -28.39 -43.45
C ALA A 174 -22.78 -28.96 -42.22
N LYS A 175 -22.28 -30.07 -41.67
CA LYS A 175 -22.84 -30.70 -40.47
C LYS A 175 -22.76 -29.80 -39.23
N PHE A 176 -21.61 -29.15 -39.02
CA PHE A 176 -21.45 -28.14 -37.97
C PHE A 176 -22.44 -26.98 -38.12
N SER A 177 -22.73 -26.55 -39.35
CA SER A 177 -23.70 -25.48 -39.62
C SER A 177 -25.17 -25.89 -39.49
N GLU A 178 -25.49 -27.18 -39.54
CA GLU A 178 -26.83 -27.73 -39.30
C GLU A 178 -27.13 -27.90 -37.80
N ASP A 179 -26.13 -28.26 -37.00
CA ASP A 179 -26.26 -28.47 -35.54
C ASP A 179 -26.37 -27.16 -34.73
N ILE A 180 -26.10 -26.00 -35.35
CA ILE A 180 -26.21 -24.68 -34.71
C ILE A 180 -27.64 -24.10 -34.86
N THR A 181 -28.29 -23.80 -33.73
CA THR A 181 -29.66 -23.24 -33.67
C THR A 181 -29.82 -21.92 -34.45
N PRO A 182 -31.02 -21.63 -35.03
CA PRO A 182 -31.24 -20.50 -35.93
C PRO A 182 -30.93 -19.11 -35.35
N GLN A 183 -30.94 -18.95 -34.02
CA GLN A 183 -30.63 -17.68 -33.36
C GLN A 183 -29.15 -17.27 -33.52
N MET A 184 -28.23 -18.21 -33.67
CA MET A 184 -26.79 -17.93 -33.86
C MET A 184 -26.42 -17.63 -35.33
N LYS A 185 -27.30 -17.95 -36.29
CA LYS A 185 -27.10 -17.63 -37.72
C LYS A 185 -27.39 -16.15 -38.04
N GLN A 186 -28.23 -15.47 -37.26
CA GLN A 186 -28.65 -14.10 -37.55
C GLN A 186 -27.63 -13.02 -37.16
N GLN A 187 -26.72 -13.27 -36.20
CA GLN A 187 -25.70 -12.28 -35.82
C GLN A 187 -24.49 -12.25 -36.78
N VAL A 188 -24.13 -13.39 -37.40
CA VAL A 188 -22.99 -13.47 -38.34
C VAL A 188 -23.25 -12.75 -39.67
N VAL A 189 -24.52 -12.56 -40.06
CA VAL A 189 -24.90 -11.95 -41.35
C VAL A 189 -25.02 -10.42 -41.27
N LEU A 190 -25.00 -9.84 -40.06
CA LEU A 190 -25.18 -8.40 -39.88
C LEU A 190 -23.87 -7.57 -39.87
N GLU A 191 -22.69 -8.20 -39.96
CA GLU A 191 -21.38 -7.51 -40.02
C GLU A 191 -20.62 -7.73 -41.35
N ILE A 192 -21.30 -7.89 -42.49
CA ILE A 192 -20.69 -7.78 -43.84
C ILE A 192 -21.15 -6.52 -44.55
#